data_AF-A0A9E4ANA0-F1
#
_entry.id   AF-A0A9E4ANA0-F1
#
_cell.length_a   1.000
_cell.length_b   1.000
_cell.length_c   1.000
_cell.angle_alpha   90.00
_cell.angle_beta   90.00
_cell.angle_gamma   90.00
#
_symmetry.space_group_name_H-M   'P 1'
#
loop_
_entity.id
_entity.type
_entity.pdbx_description
1 polymer ?
#
loop_
_entity_poly.entity_id
_entity_poly.type
_entity_poly.pdbx_seq_one_letter_code
_entity_poly.pdbx_strand_id
1 'polypeptide(L)'
;MQLPDVSHWGETDWGIRVPMEDGLGLKLEDALIGGYGRVLDEAPPGHGLAPRGAVSEPNVPDFGFPIARRIDCWTDDVPELYERAKAEQWDATRDIPWRELPELDDEIERAVCQVMTFLVENEYVALYLPARFLPRIDPHYSEVSLLLGTQVMDEARHIEVYTKRALANGGGLQYSSSSTQWALKSLFTQENYLKASFLLHLLGEGTFVDMLTFIGQVAPDHVTREILVKTRRDEARHVAYGVSHVRYLLREEPALSETLLEAAEERASFLRATAGANPFLQNALAVLAGGGATEEKVEQGKVVVREFYKKMHENRIHRMMTAGIDEDTARSIAELHGGGGRAYM
;
A
#
# COMPACT_ATOMS: atom_id res chain seq x y z
N MET A 1 -8.19 3.64 -45.92
CA MET A 1 -7.25 4.70 -45.47
C MET A 1 -5.91 4.40 -46.10
N GLN A 2 -5.29 5.33 -46.81
CA GLN A 2 -3.93 5.12 -47.33
C GLN A 2 -2.97 5.56 -46.23
N LEU A 3 -2.26 4.60 -45.64
CA LEU A 3 -1.23 4.87 -44.63
C LEU A 3 0.03 5.45 -45.29
N PRO A 4 0.85 6.23 -44.55
CA PRO A 4 2.20 6.53 -44.99
C PRO A 4 3.01 5.24 -45.21
N ASP A 5 4.12 5.32 -45.95
CA ASP A 5 5.02 4.17 -46.12
C ASP A 5 5.74 3.86 -44.81
N VAL A 6 5.21 2.86 -44.10
CA VAL A 6 5.72 2.37 -42.80
C VAL A 6 6.44 1.02 -42.93
N SER A 7 6.83 0.62 -44.14
CA SER A 7 7.42 -0.69 -44.44
C SER A 7 8.70 -1.01 -43.64
N HIS A 8 9.35 0.02 -43.08
CA HIS A 8 10.58 -0.08 -42.29
C HIS A 8 10.36 0.10 -40.78
N TRP A 9 9.11 0.31 -40.31
CA TRP A 9 8.82 0.59 -38.90
C TRP A 9 8.60 -0.69 -38.10
N GLY A 10 8.14 -1.76 -38.75
CA GLY A 10 7.79 -3.04 -38.14
C GLY A 10 6.40 -3.52 -38.57
N GLU A 11 6.00 -4.68 -38.08
CA GLU A 11 4.67 -5.25 -38.35
C GLU A 11 3.73 -5.03 -37.17
N THR A 12 2.54 -4.50 -37.45
CA THR A 12 1.47 -4.38 -36.45
C THR A 12 0.80 -5.73 -36.21
N ASP A 13 0.23 -5.93 -35.02
CA ASP A 13 -0.59 -7.09 -34.64
C ASP A 13 -1.98 -7.15 -35.33
N TRP A 14 -2.08 -6.66 -36.56
CA TRP A 14 -3.34 -6.61 -37.30
C TRP A 14 -3.94 -8.01 -37.48
N GLY A 15 -5.21 -8.17 -37.09
CA GLY A 15 -5.94 -9.42 -37.20
C GLY A 15 -5.93 -10.29 -35.94
N ILE A 16 -5.14 -9.95 -34.93
CA ILE A 16 -5.24 -10.56 -33.59
C ILE A 16 -6.59 -10.17 -32.96
N ARG A 17 -7.26 -11.14 -32.33
CA ARG A 17 -8.57 -10.95 -31.67
C ARG A 17 -8.54 -11.54 -30.28
N VAL A 18 -9.09 -10.80 -29.32
CA VAL A 18 -9.30 -11.31 -27.97
C VAL A 18 -10.39 -12.39 -28.00
N PRO A 19 -10.15 -13.57 -27.41
CA PRO A 19 -11.22 -14.53 -27.16
C PRO A 19 -12.23 -13.88 -26.21
N MET A 20 -13.46 -13.68 -26.67
CA MET A 20 -14.54 -13.18 -25.82
C MET A 20 -15.17 -14.38 -25.11
N GLU A 21 -14.96 -14.50 -23.80
CA GLU A 21 -15.72 -15.45 -22.98
C GLU A 21 -17.13 -14.91 -22.70
N ASP A 22 -18.13 -15.80 -22.73
CA ASP A 22 -19.52 -15.40 -22.52
C ASP A 22 -19.76 -14.92 -21.07
N GLY A 23 -20.19 -13.67 -20.90
CA GLY A 23 -20.91 -13.21 -19.69
C GLY A 23 -20.12 -12.37 -18.66
N LEU A 24 -18.79 -12.20 -18.80
CA LEU A 24 -17.98 -11.46 -17.81
C LEU A 24 -17.39 -10.12 -18.31
N GLY A 25 -17.62 -9.77 -19.58
CA GLY A 25 -16.97 -8.61 -20.20
C GLY A 25 -15.51 -8.89 -20.57
N LEU A 26 -14.81 -7.87 -21.11
CA LEU A 26 -13.41 -7.96 -21.49
C LEU A 26 -12.53 -7.47 -20.33
N LYS A 27 -11.83 -8.40 -19.65
CA LYS A 27 -10.88 -8.06 -18.59
C LYS A 27 -9.52 -7.67 -19.16
N LEU A 28 -8.68 -7.09 -18.30
CA LEU A 28 -7.29 -6.77 -18.66
C LEU A 28 -6.51 -8.02 -19.08
N GLU A 29 -6.64 -9.12 -18.35
CA GLU A 29 -5.95 -10.40 -18.64
C GLU A 29 -6.29 -10.95 -20.03
N ASP A 30 -7.55 -10.82 -20.46
CA ASP A 30 -8.03 -11.27 -21.77
C ASP A 30 -7.37 -10.49 -22.91
N ALA A 31 -7.02 -9.22 -22.67
CA ALA A 31 -6.38 -8.36 -23.64
C ALA A 31 -4.89 -8.64 -23.82
N LEU A 32 -4.23 -9.37 -22.90
CA LEU A 32 -2.79 -9.68 -22.91
C LEU A 32 -2.41 -10.74 -23.97
N ILE A 33 -2.66 -10.42 -25.24
CA ILE A 33 -2.34 -11.25 -26.40
C ILE A 33 -1.48 -10.48 -27.42
N GLY A 34 -0.90 -11.19 -28.37
CA GLY A 34 -0.01 -10.58 -29.37
C GLY A 34 1.24 -9.94 -28.74
N GLY A 35 1.70 -8.84 -29.33
CA GLY A 35 2.74 -7.97 -28.79
C GLY A 35 2.32 -7.27 -27.50
N TYR A 36 1.03 -6.93 -27.31
CA TYR A 36 0.56 -6.35 -26.04
C TYR A 36 0.70 -7.32 -24.87
N GLY A 37 0.54 -8.62 -25.09
CA GLY A 37 0.77 -9.65 -24.06
C GLY A 37 2.25 -9.99 -23.79
N ARG A 38 3.19 -9.47 -24.59
CA ARG A 38 4.61 -9.83 -24.48
C ARG A 38 5.37 -8.88 -23.55
N VAL A 39 5.38 -9.20 -22.26
CA VAL A 39 6.25 -8.53 -21.28
C VAL A 39 7.70 -8.98 -21.50
N LEU A 40 8.62 -8.03 -21.57
CA LEU A 40 10.07 -8.27 -21.73
C LEU A 40 10.76 -7.99 -20.39
N ASP A 41 11.95 -8.56 -20.19
CA ASP A 41 12.72 -8.34 -18.96
C ASP A 41 13.30 -6.92 -18.88
N GLU A 42 13.59 -6.32 -20.04
CA GLU A 42 13.98 -4.92 -20.19
C GLU A 42 13.05 -4.23 -21.19
N ALA A 43 12.60 -3.01 -20.85
CA ALA A 43 11.76 -2.22 -21.72
C ALA A 43 12.55 -1.79 -22.96
N PRO A 44 11.96 -1.88 -24.16
CA PRO A 44 12.67 -1.55 -25.38
C PRO A 44 12.93 -0.04 -25.46
N PRO A 45 14.15 0.39 -25.86
CA PRO A 45 14.45 1.81 -26.00
C PRO A 45 13.60 2.45 -27.11
N GLY A 46 13.43 3.77 -27.04
CA GLY A 46 12.77 4.52 -28.12
C GLY A 46 11.27 4.19 -28.29
N HIS A 47 10.61 3.72 -27.24
CA HIS A 47 9.15 3.52 -27.25
C HIS A 47 8.40 4.67 -26.56
N GLY A 48 9.06 5.44 -25.69
CA GLY A 48 8.44 6.59 -25.02
C GLY A 48 7.12 6.19 -24.35
N LEU A 49 6.01 6.81 -24.74
CA LEU A 49 4.66 6.49 -24.26
C LEU A 49 3.86 5.57 -25.19
N ALA A 50 4.50 4.98 -26.20
CA ALA A 50 3.85 4.00 -27.06
C ALA A 50 3.40 2.78 -26.22
N PRO A 51 2.13 2.35 -26.32
CA PRO A 51 1.68 1.15 -25.64
C PRO A 51 2.49 -0.07 -26.04
N ARG A 52 2.72 -0.99 -25.12
CA ARG A 52 3.43 -2.25 -25.40
C ARG A 52 2.83 -2.97 -26.62
N GLY A 53 3.67 -3.41 -27.55
CA GLY A 53 3.23 -4.05 -28.79
C GLY A 53 2.85 -3.09 -29.93
N ALA A 54 2.79 -1.78 -29.69
CA ALA A 54 2.66 -0.81 -30.77
C ALA A 54 3.96 -0.74 -31.60
N VAL A 55 3.80 -0.55 -32.92
CA VAL A 55 4.93 -0.24 -33.80
C VAL A 55 5.27 1.25 -33.66
N SER A 56 6.44 1.53 -33.12
CA SER A 56 6.93 2.90 -32.92
C SER A 56 7.56 3.46 -34.19
N GLU A 57 7.32 4.74 -34.47
CA GLU A 57 8.06 5.47 -35.50
C GLU A 57 9.56 5.52 -35.14
N PRO A 58 10.49 5.41 -36.11
CA PRO A 58 11.91 5.63 -35.83
C PRO A 58 12.18 7.03 -35.26
N ASN A 59 13.19 7.15 -34.39
CA ASN A 59 13.63 8.41 -33.76
C ASN A 59 12.65 9.00 -32.73
N VAL A 60 11.84 8.17 -32.06
CA VAL A 60 11.15 8.57 -30.83
C VAL A 60 12.18 9.03 -29.78
N PRO A 61 11.96 10.18 -29.11
CA PRO A 61 12.88 10.68 -28.11
C PRO A 61 12.99 9.73 -26.92
N ASP A 62 14.13 9.74 -26.23
CA ASP A 62 14.30 9.03 -24.97
C ASP A 62 13.62 9.81 -23.83
N PHE A 63 12.70 9.14 -23.13
CA PHE A 63 11.97 9.70 -21.99
C PHE A 63 12.72 9.49 -20.67
N GLY A 64 13.75 8.63 -20.65
CA GLY A 64 14.60 8.41 -19.49
C GLY A 64 13.90 7.78 -18.30
N PHE A 65 12.96 6.85 -18.52
CA PHE A 65 12.29 6.13 -17.43
C PHE A 65 13.31 5.33 -16.61
N PRO A 66 13.49 5.63 -15.30
CA PRO A 66 14.50 4.96 -14.49
C PRO A 66 14.08 3.55 -14.05
N ILE A 67 12.79 3.21 -14.13
CA ILE A 67 12.27 1.88 -13.82
C ILE A 67 11.86 1.22 -15.14
N ALA A 68 12.85 0.59 -15.78
CA ALA A 68 12.73 0.02 -17.11
C ALA A 68 13.00 -1.50 -17.15
N ARG A 69 13.28 -2.13 -16.00
CA ARG A 69 13.43 -3.59 -15.92
C ARG A 69 12.24 -4.22 -15.20
N ARG A 70 11.84 -5.40 -15.68
CA ARG A 70 10.70 -6.14 -15.15
C ARG A 70 10.88 -6.47 -13.67
N ILE A 71 12.07 -6.91 -13.30
CA ILE A 71 12.43 -7.27 -11.92
C ILE A 71 12.27 -6.12 -10.92
N ASP A 72 12.32 -4.86 -11.38
CA ASP A 72 12.23 -3.71 -10.48
C ASP A 72 10.80 -3.45 -9.99
N CYS A 73 9.77 -3.91 -10.71
CA CYS A 73 8.38 -3.50 -10.42
C CYS A 73 7.27 -4.54 -10.65
N TRP A 74 7.58 -5.69 -11.26
CA TRP A 74 6.59 -6.62 -11.77
C TRP A 74 6.14 -7.66 -10.74
N THR A 75 4.90 -8.14 -10.91
CA THR A 75 4.43 -9.42 -10.37
C THR A 75 3.41 -10.05 -11.32
N ASP A 76 3.25 -11.37 -11.27
CA ASP A 76 2.43 -12.11 -12.24
C ASP A 76 0.91 -11.93 -12.03
N ASP A 77 0.49 -11.50 -10.82
CA ASP A 77 -0.91 -11.31 -10.41
C ASP A 77 -1.42 -9.86 -10.56
N VAL A 78 -0.62 -8.95 -11.11
CA VAL A 78 -1.03 -7.53 -11.30
C VAL A 78 -2.37 -7.37 -12.04
N PRO A 79 -2.64 -8.08 -13.16
CA PRO A 79 -3.91 -7.94 -13.86
C PRO A 79 -5.12 -8.33 -12.99
N GLU A 80 -5.02 -9.42 -12.22
CA GLU A 80 -6.07 -9.87 -11.32
C GLU A 80 -6.30 -8.85 -10.19
N LEU A 81 -5.22 -8.36 -9.57
CA LEU A 81 -5.29 -7.35 -8.52
C LEU A 81 -5.95 -6.06 -9.03
N TYR A 82 -5.64 -5.63 -10.26
CA TYR A 82 -6.24 -4.46 -10.88
C TYR A 82 -7.74 -4.66 -11.17
N GLU A 83 -8.15 -5.82 -11.69
CA GLU A 83 -9.58 -6.14 -11.89
C GLU A 83 -10.34 -6.15 -10.57
N ARG A 84 -9.76 -6.74 -9.52
CA ARG A 84 -10.33 -6.72 -8.17
C ARG A 84 -10.44 -5.30 -7.63
N ALA A 85 -9.43 -4.46 -7.81
CA ALA A 85 -9.47 -3.07 -7.37
C ALA A 85 -10.60 -2.28 -8.04
N LYS A 86 -10.85 -2.49 -9.34
CA LYS A 86 -12.00 -1.90 -10.05
C LYS A 86 -13.34 -2.40 -9.50
N ALA A 87 -13.47 -3.71 -9.28
CA ALA A 87 -14.71 -4.33 -8.82
C ALA A 87 -15.06 -3.96 -7.37
N GLU A 88 -14.05 -3.70 -6.53
CA GLU A 88 -14.19 -3.44 -5.09
C GLU A 88 -14.23 -1.93 -4.73
N GLN A 89 -14.46 -1.05 -5.72
CA GLN A 89 -14.63 0.39 -5.46
C GLN A 89 -15.83 0.69 -4.55
N TRP A 90 -15.70 1.74 -3.75
CA TRP A 90 -16.72 2.22 -2.81
C TRP A 90 -16.62 3.74 -2.62
N ASP A 91 -17.70 4.37 -2.17
CA ASP A 91 -17.83 5.82 -2.07
C ASP A 91 -17.90 6.26 -0.60
N ALA A 92 -16.93 7.06 -0.14
CA ALA A 92 -16.86 7.52 1.24
C ALA A 92 -18.04 8.41 1.68
N THR A 93 -18.81 8.95 0.73
CA THR A 93 -20.02 9.72 1.00
C THR A 93 -21.26 8.84 1.07
N ARG A 94 -21.40 7.88 0.14
CA ARG A 94 -22.63 7.10 -0.05
C ARG A 94 -22.64 5.74 0.64
N ASP A 95 -21.48 5.09 0.74
CA ASP A 95 -21.38 3.70 1.21
C ASP A 95 -21.02 3.59 2.70
N ILE A 96 -20.83 4.72 3.38
CA ILE A 96 -20.69 4.80 4.83
C ILE A 96 -22.01 5.27 5.44
N PRO A 97 -22.57 4.58 6.45
CA PRO A 97 -23.87 4.91 7.05
C PRO A 97 -23.76 6.10 8.02
N TRP A 98 -23.33 7.27 7.53
CA TRP A 98 -23.08 8.47 8.35
C TRP A 98 -24.27 8.91 9.21
N ARG A 99 -25.51 8.66 8.76
CA ARG A 99 -26.73 9.01 9.51
C ARG A 99 -26.95 8.15 10.75
N GLU A 100 -26.25 7.02 10.83
CA GLU A 100 -26.33 6.07 11.93
C GLU A 100 -25.17 6.26 12.92
N LEU A 101 -24.30 7.26 12.70
CA LEU A 101 -23.19 7.58 13.58
C LEU A 101 -23.73 8.08 14.92
N PRO A 102 -23.52 7.34 16.03
CA PRO A 102 -24.00 7.76 17.33
C PRO A 102 -23.12 8.86 17.91
N GLU A 103 -23.68 9.66 18.82
CA GLU A 103 -22.89 10.45 19.75
C GLU A 103 -22.18 9.51 20.73
N LEU A 104 -20.89 9.76 20.99
CA LEU A 104 -20.06 8.99 21.90
C LEU A 104 -19.67 9.85 23.10
N ASP A 105 -19.27 9.22 24.21
CA ASP A 105 -18.63 9.93 25.31
C ASP A 105 -17.37 10.68 24.83
N ASP A 106 -17.17 11.92 25.28
CA ASP A 106 -16.09 12.82 24.82
C ASP A 106 -14.71 12.14 24.75
N GLU A 107 -14.37 11.33 25.76
CA GLU A 107 -13.06 10.68 25.83
C GLU A 107 -12.91 9.53 24.81
N ILE A 108 -13.99 8.83 24.48
CA ILE A 108 -14.00 7.82 23.41
C ILE A 108 -13.93 8.52 22.05
N GLU A 109 -14.72 9.57 21.84
CA GLU A 109 -14.72 10.33 20.59
C GLU A 109 -13.34 10.92 20.31
N ARG A 110 -12.67 11.51 21.32
CA ARG A 110 -11.27 11.99 21.20
C ARG A 110 -10.31 10.87 20.83
N ALA A 111 -10.45 9.68 21.41
CA ALA A 111 -9.60 8.54 21.07
C ALA A 111 -9.81 8.09 19.62
N VAL A 112 -11.06 8.03 19.14
CA VAL A 112 -11.37 7.77 17.72
C VAL A 112 -10.72 8.85 16.83
N CYS A 113 -10.94 10.12 17.13
CA CYS A 113 -10.37 11.23 16.37
C CYS A 113 -8.83 11.19 16.33
N GLN A 114 -8.17 10.80 17.43
CA GLN A 114 -6.73 10.69 17.50
C GLN A 114 -6.20 9.53 16.63
N VAL A 115 -6.90 8.40 16.60
CA VAL A 115 -6.60 7.29 15.69
C VAL A 115 -6.80 7.73 14.24
N MET A 116 -7.93 8.36 13.90
CA MET A 116 -8.20 8.84 12.55
C MET A 116 -7.15 9.86 12.07
N THR A 117 -6.71 10.76 12.96
CA THR A 117 -5.64 11.72 12.66
C THR A 117 -4.34 11.00 12.31
N PHE A 118 -3.96 9.99 13.10
CA PHE A 118 -2.79 9.17 12.81
C PHE A 118 -2.93 8.43 11.47
N LEU A 119 -4.09 7.85 11.17
CA LEU A 119 -4.33 7.15 9.90
C LEU A 119 -4.18 8.11 8.72
N VAL A 120 -4.84 9.28 8.75
CA VAL A 120 -4.74 10.32 7.70
C VAL A 120 -3.28 10.69 7.38
N GLU A 121 -2.43 10.85 8.40
CA GLU A 121 -1.01 11.17 8.18
C GLU A 121 -0.27 10.06 7.42
N ASN A 122 -0.61 8.80 7.68
CA ASN A 122 -0.01 7.67 6.98
C ASN A 122 -0.54 7.54 5.55
N GLU A 123 -1.84 7.77 5.35
CA GLU A 123 -2.41 7.69 3.99
C GLU A 123 -1.85 8.77 3.07
N TYR A 124 -1.39 9.91 3.58
CA TYR A 124 -0.64 10.85 2.74
C TYR A 124 0.65 10.26 2.17
N VAL A 125 1.40 9.47 2.96
CA VAL A 125 2.63 8.85 2.43
C VAL A 125 2.31 7.69 1.49
N ALA A 126 1.27 6.90 1.82
CA ALA A 126 0.77 5.82 0.97
C ALA A 126 0.20 6.37 -0.35
N LEU A 127 -0.35 7.59 -0.36
CA LEU A 127 -0.78 8.29 -1.58
C LEU A 127 0.41 8.80 -2.40
N TYR A 128 1.30 9.56 -1.78
CA TYR A 128 2.33 10.31 -2.50
C TYR A 128 3.46 9.41 -3.03
N LEU A 129 3.80 8.34 -2.32
CA LEU A 129 4.90 7.46 -2.71
C LEU A 129 4.64 6.76 -4.06
N PRO A 130 3.55 5.99 -4.25
CA PRO A 130 3.22 5.40 -5.54
C PRO A 130 2.99 6.48 -6.61
N ALA A 131 2.32 7.58 -6.28
CA ALA A 131 2.09 8.69 -7.23
C ALA A 131 3.40 9.27 -7.79
N ARG A 132 4.46 9.35 -6.98
CA ARG A 132 5.79 9.81 -7.41
C ARG A 132 6.49 8.80 -8.34
N PHE A 133 6.22 7.51 -8.18
CA PHE A 133 6.84 6.46 -9.00
C PHE A 133 6.08 6.18 -10.28
N LEU A 134 4.77 6.44 -10.36
CA LEU A 134 3.97 6.31 -11.58
C LEU A 134 4.64 6.89 -12.85
N PRO A 135 5.12 8.15 -12.88
CA PRO A 135 5.75 8.71 -14.07
C PRO A 135 7.18 8.20 -14.32
N ARG A 136 7.70 7.31 -13.48
CA ARG A 136 9.06 6.77 -13.54
C ARG A 136 9.10 5.31 -14.02
N ILE A 137 7.95 4.64 -14.06
CA ILE A 137 7.78 3.29 -14.58
C ILE A 137 7.59 3.36 -16.09
N ASP A 138 8.41 2.60 -16.82
CA ASP A 138 8.29 2.50 -18.26
C ASP A 138 6.91 1.92 -18.65
N PRO A 139 6.18 2.51 -19.63
CA PRO A 139 4.88 2.04 -20.09
C PRO A 139 4.86 0.58 -20.59
N HIS A 140 6.03 0.00 -20.86
CA HIS A 140 6.16 -1.43 -21.11
C HIS A 140 5.65 -2.30 -19.94
N TYR A 141 5.58 -1.78 -18.72
CA TYR A 141 5.01 -2.47 -17.54
C TYR A 141 3.66 -1.86 -17.12
N SER A 142 2.84 -1.49 -18.11
CA SER A 142 1.60 -0.72 -17.93
C SER A 142 0.68 -1.21 -16.82
N GLU A 143 0.58 -2.51 -16.59
CA GLU A 143 -0.28 -3.13 -15.59
C GLU A 143 0.08 -2.68 -14.19
N VAL A 144 1.37 -2.52 -13.90
CA VAL A 144 1.85 -2.01 -12.61
C VAL A 144 1.37 -0.57 -12.43
N SER A 145 1.51 0.26 -13.46
CA SER A 145 1.02 1.65 -13.43
C SER A 145 -0.50 1.74 -13.26
N LEU A 146 -1.26 0.81 -13.87
CA LEU A 146 -2.71 0.72 -13.70
C LEU A 146 -3.09 0.38 -12.25
N LEU A 147 -2.42 -0.63 -11.66
CA LEU A 147 -2.64 -1.05 -10.27
C LEU A 147 -2.27 0.06 -9.27
N LEU A 148 -1.09 0.68 -9.41
CA LEU A 148 -0.69 1.81 -8.56
C LEU A 148 -1.62 3.01 -8.73
N GLY A 149 -2.20 3.20 -9.91
CA GLY A 149 -3.24 4.20 -10.14
C GLY A 149 -4.49 3.95 -9.29
N THR A 150 -4.89 2.69 -9.12
CA THR A 150 -6.01 2.35 -8.20
C THR A 150 -5.63 2.56 -6.75
N GLN A 151 -4.41 2.23 -6.34
CA GLN A 151 -3.93 2.49 -4.98
C GLN A 151 -3.99 3.99 -4.67
N VAL A 152 -3.51 4.86 -5.56
CA VAL A 152 -3.62 6.32 -5.38
C VAL A 152 -5.07 6.77 -5.18
N MET A 153 -6.04 6.18 -5.89
CA MET A 153 -7.46 6.49 -5.68
C MET A 153 -7.99 5.93 -4.35
N ASP A 154 -7.54 4.75 -3.94
CA ASP A 154 -7.88 4.12 -2.66
C ASP A 154 -7.39 5.02 -1.51
N GLU A 155 -6.12 5.43 -1.52
CA GLU A 155 -5.55 6.31 -0.48
C GLU A 155 -6.21 7.69 -0.41
N ALA A 156 -6.61 8.25 -1.56
CA ALA A 156 -7.37 9.50 -1.59
C ALA A 156 -8.72 9.33 -0.84
N ARG A 157 -9.39 8.19 -1.02
CA ARG A 157 -10.64 7.87 -0.30
C ARG A 157 -10.40 7.58 1.18
N HIS A 158 -9.27 6.99 1.53
CA HIS A 158 -8.92 6.73 2.93
C HIS A 158 -8.67 8.04 3.68
N ILE A 159 -7.90 8.96 3.10
CA ILE A 159 -7.72 10.33 3.63
C ILE A 159 -9.08 11.00 3.84
N GLU A 160 -9.95 10.95 2.83
CA GLU A 160 -11.29 11.53 2.89
C GLU A 160 -12.12 10.94 4.04
N VAL A 161 -12.25 9.61 4.10
CA VAL A 161 -13.15 8.94 5.05
C VAL A 161 -12.68 9.10 6.49
N TYR A 162 -11.37 9.01 6.76
CA TYR A 162 -10.84 9.19 8.10
C TYR A 162 -10.94 10.64 8.55
N THR A 163 -10.68 11.60 7.64
CA THR A 163 -10.90 13.02 7.93
C THR A 163 -12.36 13.29 8.25
N LYS A 164 -13.31 12.77 7.46
CA LYS A 164 -14.75 12.87 7.75
C LYS A 164 -15.08 12.27 9.10
N ARG A 165 -14.59 11.07 9.42
CA ARG A 165 -14.87 10.43 10.71
C ARG A 165 -14.33 11.24 11.89
N ALA A 166 -13.13 11.81 11.78
CA ALA A 166 -12.58 12.67 12.83
C ALA A 166 -13.42 13.94 13.08
N LEU A 167 -14.11 14.44 12.06
CA LEU A 167 -14.87 15.70 12.13
C LEU A 167 -16.37 15.50 12.41
N ALA A 168 -16.94 14.33 12.07
CA ALA A 168 -18.39 14.12 11.99
C ALA A 168 -19.15 14.40 13.30
N ASN A 169 -18.56 14.07 14.45
CA ASN A 169 -19.14 14.31 15.78
C ASN A 169 -18.51 15.53 16.49
N GLY A 170 -17.87 16.43 15.75
CA GLY A 170 -17.27 17.65 16.32
C GLY A 170 -15.94 17.44 17.08
N GLY A 171 -15.37 16.24 17.04
CA GLY A 171 -14.11 15.93 17.74
C GLY A 171 -12.88 16.64 17.16
N GLY A 172 -12.79 16.77 15.82
CA GLY A 172 -11.67 17.45 15.17
C GLY A 172 -10.49 16.53 14.83
N LEU A 173 -9.56 17.02 14.00
CA LEU A 173 -8.22 16.43 13.90
C LEU A 173 -7.44 16.74 15.18
N GLN A 174 -6.66 15.76 15.65
CA GLN A 174 -5.97 15.78 16.93
C GLN A 174 -4.46 16.01 16.76
N TYR A 175 -3.62 15.39 17.59
CA TYR A 175 -2.19 15.67 17.67
C TYR A 175 -1.38 14.86 16.64
N SER A 176 -0.45 15.56 15.99
CA SER A 176 0.62 14.98 15.18
C SER A 176 1.87 14.76 16.02
N SER A 177 2.43 13.55 16.04
CA SER A 177 3.65 13.28 16.81
C SER A 177 4.89 13.41 15.93
N SER A 178 5.98 13.94 16.51
CA SER A 178 7.29 13.97 15.85
C SER A 178 7.74 12.57 15.43
N SER A 179 7.53 11.54 16.27
CA SER A 179 7.88 10.16 15.95
C SER A 179 7.16 9.63 14.70
N THR A 180 5.87 9.92 14.53
CA THR A 180 5.13 9.59 13.31
C THR A 180 5.69 10.37 12.12
N GLN A 181 5.93 11.67 12.24
CA GLN A 181 6.45 12.48 11.13
C GLN A 181 7.82 12.01 10.63
N TRP A 182 8.72 11.58 11.52
CA TRP A 182 9.98 10.97 11.12
C TRP A 182 9.80 9.59 10.45
N ALA A 183 8.89 8.76 10.97
CA ALA A 183 8.54 7.49 10.35
C ALA A 183 8.01 7.68 8.92
N LEU A 184 7.15 8.68 8.69
CA LEU A 184 6.62 9.00 7.37
C LEU A 184 7.71 9.57 6.46
N LYS A 185 8.52 10.51 6.95
CA LYS A 185 9.64 11.08 6.19
C LYS A 185 10.58 10.01 5.66
N SER A 186 10.89 9.01 6.49
CA SER A 186 11.80 7.92 6.09
C SER A 186 11.27 7.05 4.96
N LEU A 187 9.93 6.94 4.77
CA LEU A 187 9.32 6.35 3.57
C LEU A 187 9.33 7.36 2.41
N PHE A 188 8.86 8.58 2.69
CA PHE A 188 8.66 9.62 1.69
C PHE A 188 9.93 9.94 0.90
N THR A 189 11.11 9.87 1.52
CA THR A 189 12.39 10.18 0.86
C THR A 189 13.08 9.00 0.19
N GLN A 190 12.49 7.79 0.16
CA GLN A 190 13.13 6.64 -0.50
C GLN A 190 13.05 6.72 -2.02
N GLU A 191 14.18 6.95 -2.71
CA GLU A 191 14.18 7.14 -4.17
C GLU A 191 14.25 5.84 -4.98
N ASN A 192 14.67 4.73 -4.36
CA ASN A 192 14.70 3.42 -4.99
C ASN A 192 13.31 2.75 -4.88
N TYR A 193 12.72 2.40 -6.02
CA TYR A 193 11.35 1.85 -6.06
C TYR A 193 11.23 0.48 -5.38
N LEU A 194 12.20 -0.42 -5.58
CA LEU A 194 12.22 -1.74 -4.93
C LEU A 194 12.21 -1.57 -3.40
N LYS A 195 13.14 -0.77 -2.86
CA LYS A 195 13.20 -0.47 -1.42
C LYS A 195 11.91 0.21 -0.94
N ALA A 196 11.39 1.19 -1.70
CA ALA A 196 10.18 1.92 -1.36
C ALA A 196 8.93 1.01 -1.34
N SER A 197 8.75 0.18 -2.37
CA SER A 197 7.66 -0.79 -2.48
C SER A 197 7.71 -1.83 -1.37
N PHE A 198 8.91 -2.35 -1.04
CA PHE A 198 9.08 -3.26 0.08
C PHE A 198 8.70 -2.62 1.43
N LEU A 199 9.22 -1.42 1.71
CA LEU A 199 8.97 -0.73 2.97
C LEU A 199 7.51 -0.28 3.11
N LEU A 200 6.86 0.15 2.02
CA LEU A 200 5.45 0.55 2.01
C LEU A 200 4.55 -0.69 2.01
N HIS A 201 4.50 -1.45 0.93
CA HIS A 201 3.48 -2.48 0.71
C HIS A 201 3.64 -3.69 1.64
N LEU A 202 4.87 -4.16 1.88
CA LEU A 202 5.08 -5.38 2.67
C LEU A 202 5.18 -5.09 4.18
N LEU A 203 5.98 -4.08 4.56
CA LEU A 203 6.20 -3.74 5.97
C LEU A 203 5.17 -2.75 6.52
N GLY A 204 4.97 -1.62 5.84
CA GLY A 204 4.08 -0.53 6.26
C GLY A 204 2.61 -0.95 6.23
N GLU A 205 2.03 -1.05 5.05
CA GLU A 205 0.63 -1.42 4.81
C GLU A 205 0.30 -2.80 5.40
N GLY A 206 1.27 -3.72 5.38
CA GLY A 206 1.14 -5.00 6.09
C GLY A 206 0.89 -4.82 7.59
N THR A 207 1.61 -3.90 8.24
CA THR A 207 1.36 -3.52 9.65
C THR A 207 -0.01 -2.82 9.79
N PHE A 208 -0.42 -2.04 8.79
CA PHE A 208 -1.74 -1.38 8.77
C PHE A 208 -2.90 -2.36 8.63
N VAL A 209 -2.81 -3.43 7.84
CA VAL A 209 -3.85 -4.47 7.80
C VAL A 209 -4.12 -5.04 9.18
N ASP A 210 -3.07 -5.30 9.96
CA ASP A 210 -3.18 -5.78 11.34
C ASP A 210 -3.80 -4.69 12.25
N MET A 211 -3.35 -3.44 12.11
CA MET A 211 -3.85 -2.29 12.86
C MET A 211 -5.33 -2.00 12.60
N LEU A 212 -5.75 -1.93 11.33
CA LEU A 212 -7.14 -1.69 10.92
C LEU A 212 -8.05 -2.84 11.39
N THR A 213 -7.55 -4.08 11.36
CA THR A 213 -8.26 -5.22 11.95
C THR A 213 -8.50 -5.00 13.44
N PHE A 214 -7.45 -4.63 14.18
CA PHE A 214 -7.53 -4.39 15.61
C PHE A 214 -8.47 -3.23 15.96
N ILE A 215 -8.29 -2.06 15.32
CA ILE A 215 -9.15 -0.89 15.54
C ILE A 215 -10.60 -1.23 15.19
N GLY A 216 -10.86 -2.00 14.13
CA GLY A 216 -12.21 -2.44 13.78
C GLY A 216 -12.86 -3.33 14.83
N GLN A 217 -12.06 -4.17 15.52
CA GLN A 217 -12.54 -5.01 16.63
C GLN A 217 -12.92 -4.17 17.85
N VAL A 218 -12.12 -3.15 18.19
CA VAL A 218 -12.33 -2.26 19.33
C VAL A 218 -13.12 -0.99 18.99
N ALA A 219 -13.62 -0.87 17.76
CA ALA A 219 -14.38 0.29 17.30
C ALA A 219 -15.63 0.47 18.19
N PRO A 220 -15.90 1.69 18.68
CA PRO A 220 -16.99 1.94 19.64
C PRO A 220 -18.37 1.93 18.99
N ASP A 221 -18.43 2.02 17.66
CA ASP A 221 -19.66 2.08 16.88
C ASP A 221 -19.51 1.38 15.53
N HIS A 222 -20.64 1.05 14.90
CA HIS A 222 -20.66 0.28 13.66
C HIS A 222 -20.26 1.11 12.43
N VAL A 223 -20.40 2.44 12.45
CA VAL A 223 -20.01 3.31 11.33
C VAL A 223 -18.48 3.36 11.23
N THR A 224 -17.81 3.58 12.37
CA THR A 224 -16.35 3.51 12.48
C THR A 224 -15.83 2.13 12.06
N ARG A 225 -16.51 1.06 12.49
CA ARG A 225 -16.15 -0.30 12.07
C ARG A 225 -16.29 -0.49 10.55
N GLU A 226 -17.36 -0.01 9.94
CA GLU A 226 -17.59 -0.15 8.50
C GLU A 226 -16.52 0.57 7.69
N ILE A 227 -16.10 1.78 8.11
CA ILE A 227 -14.97 2.50 7.51
C ILE A 227 -13.72 1.61 7.51
N LEU A 228 -13.36 1.05 8.66
CA LEU A 228 -12.16 0.23 8.81
C LEU A 228 -12.24 -1.10 8.06
N VAL A 229 -13.44 -1.67 7.89
CA VAL A 229 -13.63 -2.88 7.07
C VAL A 229 -13.35 -2.58 5.59
N LYS A 230 -13.87 -1.46 5.08
CA LYS A 230 -13.69 -1.07 3.68
C LYS A 230 -12.24 -0.70 3.38
N THR A 231 -11.60 0.13 4.22
CA THR A 231 -10.20 0.51 4.01
C THR A 231 -9.26 -0.68 4.16
N ARG A 232 -9.48 -1.56 5.14
CA ARG A 232 -8.69 -2.80 5.28
C ARG A 232 -8.81 -3.72 4.06
N ARG A 233 -9.94 -3.74 3.36
CA ARG A 233 -10.09 -4.52 2.12
C ARG A 233 -9.18 -3.97 1.03
N ASP A 234 -9.07 -2.65 0.93
CA ASP A 234 -8.17 -1.98 0.00
C ASP A 234 -6.70 -2.25 0.36
N GLU A 235 -6.32 -2.04 1.62
CA GLU A 235 -4.98 -2.36 2.13
C GLU A 235 -4.57 -3.82 1.88
N ALA A 236 -5.51 -4.76 2.02
CA ALA A 236 -5.21 -6.16 1.75
C ALA A 236 -4.80 -6.41 0.28
N ARG A 237 -5.29 -5.61 -0.67
CA ARG A 237 -4.86 -5.68 -2.08
C ARG A 237 -3.48 -5.06 -2.27
N HIS A 238 -3.19 -3.92 -1.63
CA HIS A 238 -1.88 -3.28 -1.70
C HIS A 238 -0.78 -4.20 -1.10
N VAL A 239 -1.07 -4.83 0.03
CA VAL A 239 -0.20 -5.85 0.65
C VAL A 239 -0.05 -7.08 -0.23
N ALA A 240 -1.10 -7.53 -0.92
CA ALA A 240 -1.00 -8.65 -1.85
C ALA A 240 0.00 -8.35 -2.98
N TYR A 241 -0.05 -7.14 -3.55
CA TYR A 241 0.96 -6.67 -4.49
C TYR A 241 2.37 -6.72 -3.89
N GLY A 242 2.57 -6.17 -2.69
CA GLY A 242 3.87 -6.17 -2.01
C GLY A 242 4.44 -7.57 -1.76
N VAL A 243 3.61 -8.50 -1.28
CA VAL A 243 3.99 -9.91 -1.06
C VAL A 243 4.36 -10.58 -2.37
N SER A 244 3.57 -10.38 -3.42
CA SER A 244 3.76 -11.05 -4.70
C SER A 244 4.97 -10.50 -5.45
N HIS A 245 5.16 -9.18 -5.44
CA HIS A 245 6.34 -8.53 -6.01
C HIS A 245 7.63 -8.99 -5.32
N VAL A 246 7.69 -9.04 -3.99
CA VAL A 246 8.88 -9.57 -3.28
C VAL A 246 9.11 -11.05 -3.58
N ARG A 247 8.04 -11.84 -3.71
CA ARG A 247 8.16 -13.25 -4.11
C ARG A 247 8.72 -13.41 -5.52
N TYR A 248 8.23 -12.62 -6.46
CA TYR A 248 8.76 -12.56 -7.82
C TYR A 248 10.25 -12.19 -7.79
N LEU A 249 10.58 -11.10 -7.10
CA LEU A 249 11.94 -10.58 -6.95
C LEU A 249 12.93 -11.66 -6.48
N LEU A 250 12.61 -12.35 -5.39
CA LEU A 250 13.49 -13.34 -4.78
C LEU A 250 13.54 -14.66 -5.54
N ARG A 251 12.53 -14.95 -6.37
CA ARG A 251 12.56 -16.09 -7.29
C ARG A 251 13.54 -15.83 -8.44
N GLU A 252 13.54 -14.62 -8.99
CA GLU A 252 14.42 -14.25 -10.10
C GLU A 252 15.86 -13.97 -9.63
N GLU A 253 16.02 -13.25 -8.51
CA GLU A 253 17.34 -12.89 -7.98
C GLU A 253 17.37 -12.98 -6.44
N PRO A 254 17.67 -14.17 -5.87
CA PRO A 254 17.67 -14.40 -4.42
C PRO A 254 18.59 -13.46 -3.63
N ALA A 255 19.68 -12.98 -4.25
CA ALA A 255 20.65 -12.06 -3.63
C ALA A 255 20.01 -10.71 -3.25
N LEU A 256 18.89 -10.33 -3.88
CA LEU A 256 18.18 -9.09 -3.55
C LEU A 256 17.53 -9.11 -2.16
N SER A 257 17.49 -10.26 -1.48
CA SER A 257 17.16 -10.34 -0.05
C SER A 257 18.07 -9.42 0.79
N GLU A 258 19.36 -9.31 0.44
CA GLU A 258 20.31 -8.40 1.10
C GLU A 258 19.90 -6.93 0.92
N THR A 259 19.36 -6.55 -0.24
CA THR A 259 18.84 -5.20 -0.50
C THR A 259 17.61 -4.89 0.35
N LEU A 260 16.74 -5.88 0.61
CA LEU A 260 15.57 -5.71 1.48
C LEU A 260 16.00 -5.52 2.95
N LEU A 261 16.99 -6.29 3.40
CA LEU A 261 17.58 -6.12 4.72
C LEU A 261 18.24 -4.75 4.86
N GLU A 262 19.04 -4.34 3.89
CA GLU A 262 19.69 -3.02 3.85
C GLU A 262 18.63 -1.90 3.94
N ALA A 263 17.52 -1.99 3.21
CA ALA A 263 16.45 -1.01 3.29
C ALA A 263 15.85 -0.90 4.71
N ALA A 264 15.72 -2.03 5.41
CA ALA A 264 15.25 -2.05 6.79
C ALA A 264 16.30 -1.44 7.76
N GLU A 265 17.58 -1.72 7.55
CA GLU A 265 18.69 -1.17 8.34
C GLU A 265 18.85 0.35 8.16
N GLU A 266 18.79 0.83 6.91
CA GLU A 266 18.81 2.25 6.56
C GLU A 266 17.67 3.00 7.25
N ARG A 267 16.45 2.45 7.14
CA ARG A 267 15.26 2.98 7.81
C ARG A 267 15.44 3.01 9.32
N ALA A 268 15.85 1.89 9.93
CA ALA A 268 16.06 1.82 11.37
C ALA A 268 17.12 2.82 11.82
N SER A 269 18.20 2.97 11.06
CA SER A 269 19.27 3.93 11.30
C SER A 269 18.76 5.37 11.33
N PHE A 270 17.96 5.74 10.35
CA PHE A 270 17.35 7.06 10.26
C PHE A 270 16.41 7.34 11.46
N LEU A 271 15.66 6.34 11.91
CA LEU A 271 14.71 6.49 13.01
C LEU A 271 15.35 6.47 14.40
N ARG A 272 16.63 6.05 14.53
CA ARG A 272 17.37 6.14 15.82
C ARG A 272 17.43 7.57 16.38
N ALA A 273 17.36 8.58 15.53
CA ALA A 273 17.40 9.99 15.93
C ALA A 273 16.09 10.49 16.57
N THR A 274 15.09 9.64 16.73
CA THR A 274 13.72 10.03 17.11
C THR A 274 13.34 9.49 18.49
N ALA A 275 12.45 10.22 19.18
CA ALA A 275 11.97 9.83 20.49
C ALA A 275 10.82 8.80 20.37
N GLY A 276 11.16 7.52 20.49
CA GLY A 276 10.27 6.42 20.91
C GLY A 276 8.95 6.26 20.14
N ALA A 277 8.03 5.49 20.74
CA ALA A 277 6.70 5.25 20.20
C ALA A 277 5.83 6.53 20.19
N ASN A 278 4.77 6.57 19.38
CA ASN A 278 3.80 7.66 19.39
C ASN A 278 2.88 7.55 20.65
N PRO A 279 3.04 8.43 21.65
CA PRO A 279 2.29 8.31 22.90
C PRO A 279 0.80 8.64 22.72
N PHE A 280 0.44 9.50 21.76
CA PHE A 280 -0.95 9.87 21.49
C PHE A 280 -1.73 8.69 20.90
N LEU A 281 -1.13 8.01 19.92
CA LEU A 281 -1.72 6.81 19.34
C LEU A 281 -1.84 5.70 20.40
N GLN A 282 -0.78 5.45 21.18
CA GLN A 282 -0.80 4.41 22.21
C GLN A 282 -1.89 4.64 23.25
N ASN A 283 -2.05 5.88 23.72
CA ASN A 283 -3.11 6.22 24.65
C ASN A 283 -4.49 6.01 24.03
N ALA A 284 -4.71 6.51 22.80
CA ALA A 284 -5.99 6.35 22.11
C ALA A 284 -6.36 4.88 21.89
N LEU A 285 -5.41 4.04 21.46
CA LEU A 285 -5.64 2.59 21.32
C LEU A 285 -5.98 1.94 22.65
N ALA A 286 -5.34 2.32 23.75
CA ALA A 286 -5.64 1.81 25.08
C ALA A 286 -7.04 2.23 25.56
N VAL A 287 -7.45 3.48 25.33
CA VAL A 287 -8.79 3.97 25.66
C VAL A 287 -9.86 3.19 24.88
N LEU A 288 -9.67 2.97 23.58
CA LEU A 288 -10.61 2.21 22.75
C LEU A 288 -10.67 0.74 23.17
N ALA A 289 -9.52 0.10 23.37
CA ALA A 289 -9.45 -1.30 23.77
C ALA A 289 -10.01 -1.56 25.19
N GLY A 290 -9.86 -0.60 26.09
CA GLY A 290 -10.44 -0.64 27.44
C GLY A 290 -11.91 -0.20 27.53
N GLY A 291 -12.45 0.36 26.45
CA GLY A 291 -13.81 0.92 26.41
C GLY A 291 -14.01 2.11 27.36
N GLY A 292 -12.99 2.94 27.56
CA GLY A 292 -13.08 4.18 28.37
C GLY A 292 -11.74 4.71 28.88
N ALA A 293 -11.78 5.92 29.42
CA ALA A 293 -10.59 6.67 29.83
C ALA A 293 -10.33 6.71 31.36
N THR A 294 -11.04 5.89 32.14
CA THR A 294 -10.67 5.71 33.56
C THR A 294 -9.34 4.98 33.66
N GLU A 295 -8.56 5.22 34.72
CA GLU A 295 -7.26 4.58 34.93
C GLU A 295 -7.35 3.05 34.80
N GLU A 296 -8.35 2.44 35.44
CA GLU A 296 -8.60 1.00 35.35
C GLU A 296 -8.83 0.51 33.91
N LYS A 297 -9.69 1.19 33.14
CA LYS A 297 -9.99 0.82 31.75
C LYS A 297 -8.78 1.01 30.85
N VAL A 298 -8.04 2.09 31.03
CA VAL A 298 -6.82 2.35 30.27
C VAL A 298 -5.77 1.29 30.54
N GLU A 299 -5.58 0.85 31.79
CA GLU A 299 -4.65 -0.25 32.10
C GLU A 299 -5.09 -1.59 31.49
N GLN A 300 -6.39 -1.90 31.51
CA GLN A 300 -6.94 -3.07 30.80
C GLN A 300 -6.67 -2.97 29.29
N GLY A 301 -6.93 -1.81 28.70
CA GLY A 301 -6.67 -1.55 27.29
C GLY A 301 -5.18 -1.66 26.92
N LYS A 302 -4.27 -1.20 27.77
CA LYS A 302 -2.81 -1.37 27.57
C LYS A 302 -2.40 -2.84 27.51
N VAL A 303 -3.03 -3.72 28.29
CA VAL A 303 -2.77 -5.17 28.20
C VAL A 303 -3.18 -5.70 26.83
N VAL A 304 -4.38 -5.34 26.36
CA VAL A 304 -4.90 -5.75 25.05
C VAL A 304 -4.01 -5.23 23.91
N VAL A 305 -3.61 -3.95 23.97
CA VAL A 305 -2.74 -3.32 22.97
C VAL A 305 -1.35 -3.98 22.92
N ARG A 306 -0.78 -4.37 24.07
CA ARG A 306 0.50 -5.10 24.10
C ARG A 306 0.42 -6.45 23.39
N GLU A 307 -0.62 -7.24 23.67
CA GLU A 307 -0.83 -8.51 22.98
C GLU A 307 -1.06 -8.32 21.47
N PHE A 308 -1.78 -7.25 21.09
CA PHE A 308 -1.91 -6.87 19.68
C PHE A 308 -0.55 -6.60 19.03
N TYR A 309 0.33 -5.78 19.64
CA TYR A 309 1.65 -5.49 19.07
C TYR A 309 2.53 -6.75 18.93
N LYS A 310 2.42 -7.69 19.87
CA LYS A 310 3.10 -8.99 19.78
C LYS A 310 2.61 -9.79 18.57
N LYS A 311 1.29 -9.94 18.42
CA LYS A 311 0.70 -10.65 17.28
C LYS A 311 1.03 -9.99 15.95
N MET A 312 1.02 -8.65 15.90
CA MET A 312 1.40 -7.89 14.71
C MET A 312 2.86 -8.12 14.33
N HIS A 313 3.77 -8.27 15.31
CA HIS A 313 5.16 -8.65 15.04
C HIS A 313 5.27 -10.06 14.45
N GLU A 314 4.55 -11.05 15.01
CA GLU A 314 4.50 -12.42 14.48
C GLU A 314 3.94 -12.47 13.05
N ASN A 315 2.84 -11.75 12.79
CA ASN A 315 2.23 -11.64 11.47
C ASN A 315 3.19 -11.03 10.44
N ARG A 316 3.99 -10.03 10.82
CA ARG A 316 5.00 -9.43 9.94
C ARG A 316 6.04 -10.45 9.50
N ILE A 317 6.57 -11.25 10.43
CA ILE A 317 7.53 -12.32 10.11
C ILE A 317 6.90 -13.32 9.14
N HIS A 318 5.69 -13.79 9.47
CA HIS A 318 4.98 -14.75 8.63
C HIS A 318 4.72 -14.23 7.21
N ARG A 319 4.38 -12.94 7.08
CA ARG A 319 4.16 -12.29 5.79
C ARG A 319 5.43 -12.23 4.94
N MET A 320 6.57 -11.87 5.55
CA MET A 320 7.87 -11.86 4.88
C MET A 320 8.29 -13.26 4.42
N MET A 321 8.08 -14.28 5.27
CA MET A 321 8.33 -15.68 4.89
C MET A 321 7.44 -16.13 3.74
N THR A 322 6.18 -15.71 3.73
CA THR A 322 5.24 -15.98 2.63
C THR A 322 5.67 -15.30 1.33
N ALA A 323 6.38 -14.18 1.42
CA ALA A 323 6.99 -13.47 0.29
C ALA A 323 8.34 -14.09 -0.14
N GLY A 324 8.82 -15.14 0.52
CA GLY A 324 10.05 -15.85 0.14
C GLY A 324 11.33 -15.41 0.85
N ILE A 325 11.24 -14.49 1.82
CA ILE A 325 12.38 -14.12 2.68
C ILE A 325 12.61 -15.26 3.67
N ASP A 326 13.87 -15.69 3.84
CA ASP A 326 14.21 -16.72 4.82
C ASP A 326 13.89 -16.27 6.26
N GLU A 327 13.72 -17.24 7.16
CA GLU A 327 13.25 -16.95 8.52
C GLU A 327 14.20 -16.05 9.31
N ASP A 328 15.52 -16.22 9.17
CA ASP A 328 16.52 -15.45 9.91
C ASP A 328 16.54 -14.00 9.45
N THR A 329 16.52 -13.77 8.13
CA THR A 329 16.42 -12.43 7.55
C THR A 329 15.08 -11.78 7.91
N ALA A 330 13.96 -12.51 7.84
CA ALA A 330 12.65 -12.00 8.21
C ALA A 330 12.60 -11.57 9.68
N ARG A 331 13.18 -12.36 10.60
CA ARG A 331 13.28 -11.99 12.03
C ARG A 331 14.12 -10.74 12.21
N SER A 332 15.28 -10.66 11.55
CA SER A 332 16.18 -9.50 11.62
C SER A 332 15.48 -8.21 11.16
N ILE A 333 14.80 -8.26 10.01
CA ILE A 333 14.00 -7.14 9.49
C ILE A 333 12.86 -6.76 10.46
N ALA A 334 12.15 -7.75 11.00
CA ALA A 334 11.05 -7.52 11.92
C ALA A 334 11.51 -6.84 13.22
N GLU A 335 12.71 -7.16 13.72
CA GLU A 335 13.33 -6.50 14.87
C GLU A 335 13.71 -5.06 14.57
N LEU A 336 14.31 -4.79 13.40
CA LEU A 336 14.67 -3.45 12.94
C LEU A 336 13.43 -2.56 12.78
N HIS A 337 12.35 -3.10 12.22
CA HIS A 337 11.09 -2.38 12.05
C HIS A 337 10.35 -2.18 13.38
N GLY A 338 10.39 -3.17 14.27
CA GLY A 338 9.69 -3.18 15.55
C GLY A 338 10.38 -2.39 16.68
N GLY A 339 11.55 -1.80 16.45
CA GLY A 339 12.38 -1.15 17.47
C GLY A 339 11.67 -0.07 18.31
N GLY A 340 10.63 0.58 17.79
CA GLY A 340 9.78 1.50 18.56
C GLY A 340 8.86 0.83 19.59
N GLY A 341 8.56 -0.47 19.44
CA GLY A 341 7.71 -1.27 20.32
C GLY A 341 8.43 -1.87 21.54
N ARG A 342 9.77 -1.82 21.61
CA ARG A 342 10.54 -2.31 22.77
C ARG A 342 10.27 -1.53 24.07
N ALA A 343 9.62 -0.37 24.00
CA ALA A 343 9.18 0.34 25.19
C ALA A 343 7.93 -0.29 25.85
N TYR A 344 7.29 -1.28 25.21
CA TYR A 344 6.04 -1.89 25.66
C TYR A 344 5.96 -3.42 25.53
N MET A 345 6.93 -4.09 24.89
CA MET A 345 7.25 -5.49 25.17
C MET A 345 7.99 -5.55 26.51
#